data_AF-M7Y444-F1
#
_entry.id   AF-M7Y444-F1
#
_cell.length_a   1.000
_cell.length_b   1.000
_cell.length_c   1.000
_cell.angle_alpha   90.00
_cell.angle_beta   90.00
_cell.angle_gamma   90.00
#
_symmetry.space_group_name_H-M   'P 1'
#
loop_
_entity.id
_entity.type
_entity.pdbx_description
1 polymer ?
#
loop_
_entity_poly.entity_id
_entity_poly.type
_entity_poly.pdbx_seq_one_letter_code
_entity_poly.pdbx_strand_id
1 'polypeptide(L)'
;MAVSKAPSVLARSKESLQRRSEFLISEVGLEPLYIAQRSEIIGHSLEGRLRPGYYAVKFLKENGLLKRDPNYSTVFKISEKAFRKKFISPHKEAALHLAEDYDAACKGDVPTNFRFT
;
A
#
# COMPACT_ATOMS: atom_id res chain seq x y z
N MET A 1 3.65 7.78 21.64
CA MET A 1 2.99 6.47 21.42
C MET A 1 2.11 6.54 20.18
N ALA A 2 1.75 5.41 19.56
CA ALA A 2 0.94 5.39 18.33
C ALA A 2 -0.43 6.10 18.48
N VAL A 3 -1.06 5.99 19.65
CA VAL A 3 -2.36 6.57 19.99
C VAL A 3 -2.35 8.10 19.95
N SER A 4 -1.30 8.74 20.47
CA SER A 4 -1.21 10.21 20.49
C SER A 4 -1.02 10.81 19.09
N LYS A 5 -0.51 10.02 18.13
CA LYS A 5 -0.27 10.44 16.75
C LYS A 5 -1.42 10.10 15.80
N ALA A 6 -2.24 9.11 16.14
CA ALA A 6 -3.37 8.68 15.31
C ALA A 6 -4.52 8.21 16.22
N PRO A 7 -5.31 9.12 16.81
CA PRO A 7 -6.40 8.76 17.71
C PRO A 7 -7.44 7.82 17.08
N SER A 8 -7.59 7.88 15.75
CA SER A 8 -8.47 7.03 14.97
C SER A 8 -8.16 5.53 15.07
N VAL A 9 -6.97 5.14 15.54
CA VAL A 9 -6.68 3.73 15.84
C VAL A 9 -7.54 3.18 16.97
N LEU A 10 -7.99 4.03 17.90
CA LEU A 10 -8.89 3.64 18.99
C LEU A 10 -10.30 3.31 18.50
N ALA A 11 -10.70 3.85 17.35
CA ALA A 11 -12.00 3.58 16.73
C ALA A 11 -12.01 2.25 15.94
N ARG A 12 -10.91 1.50 15.92
CA ARG A 12 -10.78 0.22 15.20
C ARG A 12 -10.81 -0.95 16.17
N SER A 13 -11.38 -2.07 15.75
CA SER A 13 -11.31 -3.31 16.53
C SER A 13 -9.87 -3.83 16.58
N LYS A 14 -9.54 -4.54 17.67
CA LYS A 14 -8.25 -5.21 17.86
C LYS A 14 -7.89 -6.10 16.66
N GLU A 15 -8.84 -6.90 16.20
CA GLU A 15 -8.68 -7.80 15.05
C GLU A 15 -8.31 -7.04 13.76
N SER A 16 -8.94 -5.88 13.55
CA SER A 16 -8.66 -5.00 12.41
C SER A 16 -7.23 -4.44 12.49
N LEU A 17 -6.78 -4.03 13.67
CA LEU A 17 -5.42 -3.51 13.89
C LEU A 17 -4.37 -4.62 13.75
N GLN A 18 -4.68 -5.84 14.21
CA GLN A 18 -3.80 -7.00 14.08
C GLN A 18 -3.57 -7.36 12.62
N ARG A 19 -4.62 -7.52 11.80
CA ARG A 19 -4.47 -7.81 10.36
C ARG A 19 -3.62 -6.78 9.61
N ARG A 20 -3.77 -5.50 9.95
CA ARG A 20 -2.92 -4.43 9.36
C ARG A 20 -1.47 -4.53 9.81
N SER A 21 -1.25 -4.83 11.09
CA SER A 21 0.09 -4.95 11.64
C SER A 21 0.81 -6.15 11.04
N GLU A 22 0.15 -7.30 10.94
CA GLU A 22 0.67 -8.50 10.26
C GLU A 22 1.02 -8.21 8.80
N PHE A 23 0.14 -7.56 8.05
CA PHE A 23 0.44 -7.17 6.66
C PHE A 23 1.71 -6.29 6.59
N LEU A 24 1.78 -5.23 7.39
CA LEU A 24 2.90 -4.29 7.36
C LEU A 24 4.22 -4.91 7.81
N ILE A 25 4.20 -5.85 8.76
CA ILE A 25 5.40 -6.49 9.28
C ILE A 25 5.80 -7.67 8.40
N SER A 26 4.90 -8.62 8.17
CA SER A 26 5.20 -9.90 7.54
C SER A 26 5.24 -9.83 6.02
N GLU A 27 4.33 -9.07 5.38
CA GLU A 27 4.29 -8.98 3.91
C GLU A 27 5.13 -7.80 3.39
N VAL A 28 5.01 -6.62 4.01
CA VAL A 28 5.76 -5.42 3.58
C VAL A 28 7.18 -5.39 4.15
N GLY A 29 7.45 -6.07 5.27
CA GLY A 29 8.78 -6.11 5.89
C GLY A 29 9.13 -4.85 6.69
N LEU A 30 8.14 -4.12 7.20
CA LEU A 30 8.39 -2.91 8.01
C LEU A 30 8.66 -3.27 9.47
N GLU A 31 9.67 -2.62 10.06
CA GLU A 31 9.98 -2.78 11.47
C GLU A 31 8.84 -2.25 12.37
N PRO A 32 8.51 -2.95 13.48
CA PRO A 32 7.48 -2.50 14.42
C PRO A 32 7.72 -1.08 14.94
N LEU A 33 8.98 -0.71 15.22
CA LEU A 33 9.33 0.64 15.65
C LEU A 33 9.05 1.68 14.56
N TYR A 34 9.35 1.36 13.31
CA TYR A 34 9.07 2.22 12.15
C TYR A 34 7.57 2.49 12.02
N ILE A 35 6.74 1.46 12.21
CA ILE A 35 5.27 1.54 12.17
C ILE A 35 4.77 2.37 13.35
N ALA A 36 5.24 2.12 14.57
CA ALA A 36 4.84 2.84 15.77
C ALA A 36 5.13 4.35 15.68
N GLN A 37 6.25 4.72 15.04
CA GLN A 37 6.60 6.11 14.80
C GLN A 37 5.70 6.79 13.75
N ARG A 38 5.06 6.01 12.86
CA ARG A 38 4.20 6.43 11.74
C ARG A 38 2.82 5.79 11.84
N SER A 39 2.20 5.87 13.01
CA SER A 39 0.96 5.17 13.32
C SER A 39 -0.23 5.56 12.43
N GLU A 40 -0.15 6.69 11.74
CA GLU A 40 -1.11 7.10 10.71
C GLU A 40 -1.27 6.04 9.59
N ILE A 41 -0.21 5.27 9.28
CA ILE A 41 -0.25 4.19 8.29
C ILE A 41 -1.25 3.11 8.69
N ILE A 42 -1.32 2.77 9.98
CA ILE A 42 -2.28 1.79 10.52
C ILE A 42 -3.72 2.31 10.41
N GLY A 43 -3.93 3.62 10.34
CA GLY A 43 -5.25 4.21 10.18
C GLY A 43 -5.89 3.99 8.80
N HIS A 44 -5.08 3.68 7.78
CA HIS A 44 -5.55 3.51 6.41
C HIS A 44 -6.31 2.18 6.19
N SER A 45 -7.08 2.12 5.09
CA SER A 45 -7.76 0.89 4.67
C SER A 45 -6.75 -0.17 4.27
N LEU A 46 -6.90 -1.40 4.80
CA LEU A 46 -6.03 -2.52 4.43
C LEU A 46 -6.25 -2.88 2.96
N GLU A 47 -7.49 -3.20 2.59
CA GLU A 47 -7.86 -3.61 1.24
C GLU A 47 -7.88 -2.46 0.24
N GLY A 48 -8.28 -1.25 0.65
CA GLY A 48 -8.46 -0.13 -0.29
C GLY A 48 -7.22 0.75 -0.49
N ARG A 49 -6.15 0.55 0.29
CA ARG A 49 -4.97 1.43 0.21
C ARG A 49 -3.64 0.74 0.48
N LEU A 50 -3.53 0.00 1.59
CA LEU A 50 -2.25 -0.62 1.97
C LEU A 50 -1.87 -1.73 0.98
N ARG A 51 -2.75 -2.69 0.75
CA ARG A 51 -2.52 -3.79 -0.19
C ARG A 51 -2.36 -3.30 -1.63
N PRO A 52 -3.31 -2.54 -2.23
CA PRO A 52 -3.18 -2.11 -3.62
C PRO A 52 -1.91 -1.29 -3.86
N GLY A 53 -1.59 -0.38 -2.94
CA GLY A 53 -0.39 0.45 -3.04
C GLY A 53 0.90 -0.37 -2.93
N TYR A 54 0.96 -1.33 -2.02
CA TYR A 54 2.11 -2.22 -1.87
C TYR A 54 2.32 -3.10 -3.11
N TYR A 55 1.29 -3.80 -3.55
CA TYR A 55 1.41 -4.76 -4.64
C TYR A 55 1.67 -4.09 -5.99
N ALA A 56 1.09 -2.92 -6.26
CA ALA A 56 1.45 -2.14 -7.45
C ALA A 56 2.93 -1.73 -7.44
N VAL A 57 3.45 -1.26 -6.30
CA VAL A 57 4.89 -0.93 -6.17
C VAL A 57 5.77 -2.16 -6.29
N LYS A 58 5.36 -3.29 -5.70
CA LYS A 58 6.07 -4.56 -5.80
C LYS A 58 6.16 -5.03 -7.25
N PHE A 59 5.05 -5.03 -7.98
CA PHE A 59 5.00 -5.33 -9.41
C PHE A 59 5.95 -4.43 -10.20
N LEU A 60 5.89 -3.11 -10.01
CA LEU A 60 6.75 -2.18 -10.73
C LEU A 60 8.24 -2.40 -10.41
N LYS A 61 8.56 -2.76 -9.17
CA LYS A 61 9.92 -3.09 -8.75
C LYS A 61 10.42 -4.36 -9.44
N GLU A 62 9.64 -5.43 -9.38
CA GLU A 62 9.99 -6.75 -9.94
C GLU A 62 10.14 -6.70 -11.47
N ASN A 63 9.40 -5.81 -12.14
CA ASN A 63 9.51 -5.59 -13.59
C ASN A 63 10.55 -4.52 -13.99
N GLY A 64 11.35 -4.00 -13.05
CA GLY A 64 12.39 -2.99 -13.35
C GLY A 64 11.84 -1.63 -13.80
N LEU A 65 10.56 -1.35 -13.54
CA LEU A 65 9.87 -0.12 -13.97
C LEU A 65 10.11 1.06 -13.01
N LEU A 66 10.76 0.83 -11.86
CA LEU A 66 11.11 1.89 -10.91
C LEU A 66 12.58 2.27 -11.01
N LYS A 67 12.85 3.57 -11.19
CA LYS A 67 14.21 4.13 -11.12
C LYS A 67 14.82 4.05 -9.72
N ARG A 68 13.98 4.03 -8.68
CA ARG A 68 14.39 3.98 -7.26
C ARG A 68 13.30 3.34 -6.44
N ASP A 69 13.71 2.57 -5.43
CA ASP A 69 12.82 2.04 -4.40
C ASP A 69 12.09 3.17 -3.62
N PRO A 70 10.76 3.23 -3.66
CA PRO A 70 10.00 4.22 -2.91
C PRO A 70 9.93 3.83 -1.43
N ASN A 71 9.92 4.83 -0.56
CA ASN A 71 9.63 4.63 0.85
C ASN A 71 8.14 4.31 1.03
N TYR A 72 7.80 3.18 1.66
CA TYR A 72 6.42 2.76 1.88
C TYR A 72 5.60 3.74 2.73
N SER A 73 6.22 4.51 3.64
CA SER A 73 5.51 5.61 4.28
C SER A 73 5.04 6.66 3.29
N THR A 74 5.77 6.92 2.20
CA THR A 74 5.32 7.85 1.16
C THR A 74 4.23 7.21 0.32
N VAL A 75 4.40 5.94 -0.06
CA VAL A 75 3.41 5.16 -0.83
C VAL A 75 2.04 5.20 -0.16
N PHE A 76 1.97 4.95 1.15
CA PHE A 76 0.69 4.88 1.86
C PHE A 76 0.08 6.26 2.18
N LYS A 77 0.90 7.31 2.32
CA LYS A 77 0.42 8.65 2.72
C LYS A 77 -0.11 9.50 1.56
N ILE A 78 0.43 9.36 0.35
CA ILE A 78 0.01 10.21 -0.78
C ILE A 78 -1.43 9.90 -1.20
N SER A 79 -2.15 10.90 -1.71
CA SER A 79 -3.52 10.73 -2.20
C SER A 79 -3.59 9.75 -3.37
N GLU A 80 -4.75 9.13 -3.60
CA GLU A 80 -4.93 8.18 -4.71
C GLU A 80 -4.59 8.83 -6.06
N LYS A 81 -5.03 10.08 -6.28
CA LYS A 81 -4.68 10.85 -7.48
C LYS A 81 -3.16 11.01 -7.65
N ALA A 82 -2.44 11.29 -6.56
CA ALA A 82 -0.99 11.41 -6.58
C ALA A 82 -0.31 10.05 -6.79
N PHE A 83 -0.83 8.98 -6.19
CA PHE A 83 -0.35 7.62 -6.39
C PHE A 83 -0.45 7.22 -7.86
N ARG A 84 -1.62 7.38 -8.48
CA ARG A 84 -1.83 7.07 -9.90
C ARG A 84 -0.89 7.84 -10.80
N LYS A 85 -0.78 9.17 -10.61
CA LYS A 85 0.11 10.01 -11.41
C LYS A 85 1.57 9.57 -11.31
N LYS A 86 2.00 9.08 -10.14
CA LYS A 86 3.39 8.73 -9.85
C LYS A 86 3.76 7.30 -10.22
N PHE A 87 2.87 6.33 -9.98
CA PHE A 87 3.17 4.90 -10.06
C PHE A 87 2.38 4.16 -11.13
N ILE A 88 1.27 4.71 -11.65
CA ILE A 88 0.44 4.00 -12.63
C ILE A 88 0.59 4.63 -14.01
N SER A 89 0.30 5.94 -14.12
CA SER A 89 0.32 6.67 -15.39
C SER A 89 1.63 6.58 -16.19
N PRO A 90 2.83 6.58 -15.58
CA PRO A 90 4.08 6.51 -16.33
C PRO A 90 4.34 5.16 -17.01
N HIS A 91 3.60 4.10 -16.65
CA HIS A 91 3.89 2.73 -17.07
C HIS A 91 2.77 2.11 -17.92
N LYS A 92 1.84 2.91 -18.43
CA LYS A 92 0.68 2.42 -19.21
C LYS A 92 1.07 1.60 -20.44
N GLU A 93 2.14 1.99 -21.13
CA GLU A 93 2.62 1.26 -22.32
C GLU A 93 3.42 0.00 -21.97
N ALA A 94 4.15 0.02 -20.85
CA ALA A 94 5.00 -1.08 -20.43
C ALA A 94 4.24 -2.15 -19.62
N ALA A 95 3.11 -1.78 -19.02
CA ALA A 95 2.28 -2.65 -18.21
C ALA A 95 0.80 -2.32 -18.46
N LEU A 96 0.28 -2.83 -19.59
CA LEU A 96 -1.05 -2.52 -20.12
C LEU A 96 -2.18 -2.73 -19.10
N HIS A 97 -2.09 -3.77 -18.27
CA HIS A 97 -3.12 -4.12 -17.29
C HIS A 97 -2.93 -3.48 -15.91
N LEU A 98 -1.85 -2.73 -15.67
CA LEU A 98 -1.51 -2.22 -14.34
C LEU A 98 -2.60 -1.33 -13.74
N ALA A 99 -3.22 -0.48 -14.56
CA ALA A 99 -4.28 0.42 -14.09
C ALA A 99 -5.54 -0.35 -13.70
N GLU A 100 -5.93 -1.34 -14.52
CA GLU A 100 -7.11 -2.19 -14.30
C GLU A 100 -6.92 -3.07 -13.06
N ASP A 101 -5.75 -3.70 -12.94
CA ASP A 101 -5.38 -4.54 -11.79
C ASP A 101 -5.35 -3.71 -10.50
N TYR A 102 -4.82 -2.48 -10.54
CA TYR A 102 -4.85 -1.57 -9.40
C TYR A 102 -6.28 -1.16 -9.01
N ASP A 103 -7.14 -0.87 -10.00
CA ASP A 103 -8.53 -0.50 -9.76
C ASP A 103 -9.33 -1.64 -9.14
N ALA A 104 -9.14 -2.86 -9.63
CA ALA A 104 -9.77 -4.06 -9.07
C ALA A 104 -9.27 -4.35 -7.65
N ALA A 105 -7.97 -4.19 -7.40
CA ALA A 105 -7.39 -4.34 -6.06
C ALA A 105 -7.95 -3.30 -5.07
N CYS A 106 -8.10 -2.04 -5.48
CA CYS A 106 -8.66 -0.98 -4.62
C CYS A 106 -10.11 -1.23 -4.19
N LYS A 107 -10.89 -1.98 -4.99
CA LYS A 107 -12.27 -2.38 -4.66
C LYS A 107 -12.33 -3.58 -3.71
N GLY A 108 -11.23 -4.33 -3.57
CA GLY A 108 -11.19 -5.58 -2.81
C GLY A 108 -11.77 -6.78 -3.57
N ASP A 109 -11.94 -6.66 -4.89
CA ASP A 109 -12.60 -7.68 -5.73
C ASP A 109 -11.68 -8.86 -6.08
N VAL A 110 -10.37 -8.74 -5.88
CA VAL A 110 -9.39 -9.74 -6.32
C VAL A 110 -8.28 -9.88 -5.28
N PRO A 111 -7.81 -11.11 -4.95
CA PRO A 111 -6.48 -11.24 -4.38
C PRO A 111 -5.49 -10.61 -5.36
N THR A 112 -4.53 -9.89 -4.82
CA THR A 112 -3.53 -9.01 -5.45
C THR A 112 -2.65 -9.72 -6.49
N ASN A 113 -3.26 -10.15 -7.59
CA ASN A 113 -2.67 -10.84 -8.72
C ASN A 113 -2.50 -9.81 -9.85
N PHE A 114 -1.59 -8.85 -9.64
CA PHE A 114 -1.12 -8.01 -10.72
C PHE A 114 -0.51 -8.93 -11.78
N ARG A 115 -1.03 -8.87 -13.00
CA ARG A 115 -0.64 -9.79 -14.07
C ARG A 115 0.78 -9.45 -14.51
N PHE A 116 1.72 -10.35 -14.24
CA PHE A 116 3.06 -10.31 -14.83
C PHE A 116 2.93 -10.57 -16.34
N THR A 117 3.52 -9.69 -17.15
CA THR A 117 3.72 -9.92 -18.59
C THR A 117 4.85 -10.91 -18.82
#